data_AF-A0A9J7DU61-F1
#
_entry.id   AF-A0A9J7DU61-F1
#
_cell.length_a   1.000
_cell.length_b   1.000
_cell.length_c   1.000
_cell.angle_alpha   90.00
_cell.angle_beta   90.00
_cell.angle_gamma   90.00
#
_symmetry.space_group_name_H-M   'P 1'
#
loop_
_entity.id
_entity.type
_entity.pdbx_description
1 polymer ?
#
loop_
_entity_poly.entity_id
_entity_poly.type
_entity_poly.pdbx_seq_one_letter_code
_entity_poly.pdbx_strand_id
1 'polypeptide(L)'
;MFRSPRDPYYVDLNVHKFKAEYAKSGRMKCKGCGEEIDKDTVRIAVIERITCDLFSANDYKWHHEHCFFKKVSVVITPEHIRDLSTLKEEDQERIKSIIETIATILSRKRRIKRDGKPVKKVKVETNKE
;
A
#
# COMPACT_ATOMS: atom_id res chain seq x y z
N MET A 1 30.54 -28.46 -1.47
CA MET A 1 29.17 -29.02 -1.34
C MET A 1 28.19 -27.88 -1.05
N PHE A 2 27.74 -27.17 -2.10
CA PHE A 2 26.66 -26.20 -1.94
C PHE A 2 25.35 -26.98 -1.94
N ARG A 3 24.79 -27.20 -0.75
CA ARG A 3 23.45 -27.80 -0.61
C ARG A 3 22.48 -26.81 -1.24
N SER A 4 22.02 -27.13 -2.45
CA SER A 4 20.95 -26.41 -3.14
C SER A 4 19.76 -26.24 -2.19
N PRO A 5 19.18 -25.03 -2.04
CA PRO A 5 18.02 -24.81 -1.19
C PRO A 5 16.81 -25.56 -1.74
N ARG A 6 16.60 -26.77 -1.25
CA ARG A 6 15.37 -27.55 -1.44
C ARG A 6 14.36 -27.06 -0.40
N ASP A 7 13.74 -25.91 -0.66
CA ASP A 7 12.49 -25.55 0.01
C ASP A 7 11.49 -24.98 -1.02
N PRO A 8 10.43 -25.72 -1.39
CA PRO A 8 9.38 -25.26 -2.30
C PRO A 8 8.47 -24.17 -1.70
N TYR A 9 8.70 -23.76 -0.44
CA TYR A 9 8.04 -22.62 0.22
C TYR A 9 8.92 -21.37 0.27
N TYR A 10 9.67 -21.09 -0.79
CA TYR A 10 10.51 -19.89 -0.89
C TYR A 10 9.64 -18.62 -0.98
N VAL A 11 9.21 -18.13 0.19
CA VAL A 11 8.52 -16.85 0.37
C VAL A 11 9.55 -15.73 0.51
N ASP A 12 10.06 -15.24 -0.62
CA ASP A 12 10.81 -13.97 -0.63
C ASP A 12 9.83 -12.79 -0.40
N LEU A 13 9.47 -12.59 0.87
CA LEU A 13 8.52 -11.58 1.35
C LEU A 13 9.15 -10.51 2.23
N ASN A 14 10.44 -10.59 2.52
CA ASN A 14 11.06 -9.65 3.46
C ASN A 14 11.25 -8.24 2.88
N VAL A 15 11.13 -8.06 1.56
CA VAL A 15 11.33 -6.75 0.92
C VAL A 15 10.00 -6.03 0.62
N HIS A 16 9.00 -6.75 0.10
CA HIS A 16 7.75 -6.14 -0.37
C HIS A 16 6.60 -6.35 0.60
N LYS A 17 6.22 -5.28 1.32
CA LYS A 17 5.09 -5.27 2.27
C LYS A 17 3.74 -4.97 1.61
N PHE A 18 3.78 -4.40 0.41
CA PHE A 18 2.61 -4.00 -0.34
C PHE A 18 2.68 -4.56 -1.76
N LYS A 19 1.53 -4.67 -2.42
CA LYS A 19 1.42 -5.04 -3.83
C LYS A 19 0.43 -4.11 -4.52
N ALA A 20 0.75 -3.62 -5.71
CA ALA A 20 -0.15 -2.83 -6.52
C ALA A 20 -0.47 -3.56 -7.83
N GLU A 21 -1.74 -3.60 -8.22
CA GLU A 21 -2.16 -4.18 -9.51
C GLU A 21 -3.47 -3.56 -9.99
N TYR A 22 -3.78 -3.74 -11.28
CA TYR A 22 -5.13 -3.52 -11.79
C TYR A 22 -6.06 -4.62 -11.32
N ALA A 23 -7.28 -4.25 -10.95
CA ALA A 23 -8.28 -5.18 -10.48
C ALA A 23 -8.73 -6.14 -11.58
N LYS A 24 -8.33 -7.42 -11.48
CA LYS A 24 -8.74 -8.46 -12.44
C LYS A 24 -10.26 -8.71 -12.45
N SER A 25 -10.93 -8.45 -11.33
CA SER A 25 -12.37 -8.63 -11.16
C SER A 25 -12.93 -7.67 -10.12
N GLY A 26 -14.22 -7.35 -10.27
CA GLY A 26 -15.00 -6.47 -9.40
C GLY A 26 -15.42 -7.03 -8.04
N ARG A 27 -15.07 -8.29 -7.73
CA ARG A 27 -15.66 -9.03 -6.60
C ARG A 27 -14.98 -8.75 -5.26
N MET A 28 -13.87 -8.02 -5.26
CA MET A 28 -13.08 -7.79 -4.06
C MET A 28 -13.55 -6.54 -3.36
N LYS A 29 -13.78 -6.64 -2.05
CA LYS A 29 -14.20 -5.51 -1.22
C LYS A 29 -12.99 -4.82 -0.62
N CYS A 30 -12.96 -3.50 -0.74
CA CYS A 30 -11.96 -2.66 -0.12
C CYS A 30 -12.06 -2.77 1.41
N LYS A 31 -11.00 -3.21 2.09
CA LYS A 31 -10.92 -3.21 3.57
C LYS A 31 -10.81 -1.79 4.18
N GLY A 32 -10.78 -0.77 3.31
CA GLY A 32 -10.77 0.65 3.63
C GLY A 32 -12.17 1.19 3.93
N CYS A 33 -13.02 1.18 2.90
CA CYS A 33 -14.38 1.73 2.88
C CYS A 33 -15.48 0.66 2.93
N GLY A 34 -15.17 -0.61 2.67
CA GLY A 34 -16.17 -1.70 2.62
C GLY A 34 -16.87 -1.86 1.26
N GLU A 35 -16.64 -0.95 0.32
CA GLU A 35 -17.20 -0.99 -1.04
C GLU A 35 -16.44 -1.97 -1.95
N GLU A 36 -17.11 -2.38 -3.02
CA GLU A 36 -16.52 -3.23 -4.07
C GLU A 36 -15.52 -2.43 -4.91
N ILE A 37 -14.43 -3.08 -5.32
CA ILE A 37 -13.38 -2.49 -6.14
C ILE A 37 -13.68 -2.83 -7.59
N ASP A 38 -13.95 -1.83 -8.42
CA ASP A 38 -14.28 -2.02 -9.84
C ASP A 38 -13.16 -2.71 -10.63
N LYS A 39 -13.55 -3.45 -11.67
CA LYS A 39 -12.61 -4.09 -12.60
C LYS A 39 -11.76 -3.02 -13.30
N ASP A 40 -10.50 -3.37 -13.57
CA ASP A 40 -9.52 -2.52 -14.27
C ASP A 40 -9.14 -1.22 -13.52
N THR A 41 -9.53 -1.08 -12.25
CA THR A 41 -9.06 0.01 -11.37
C THR A 41 -7.78 -0.35 -10.62
N VAL A 42 -6.94 0.65 -10.31
CA VAL A 42 -5.72 0.45 -9.51
C VAL A 42 -6.11 0.17 -8.07
N ARG A 43 -5.66 -0.98 -7.56
CA ARG A 43 -5.83 -1.37 -6.17
C ARG A 43 -4.51 -1.76 -5.54
N ILE A 44 -4.41 -1.54 -4.24
CA ILE A 44 -3.21 -1.80 -3.45
C ILE A 44 -3.57 -2.82 -2.37
N ALA A 45 -2.82 -3.92 -2.31
CA ALA A 45 -2.89 -4.91 -1.25
C ALA A 45 -1.84 -4.65 -0.19
N VAL A 46 -2.24 -4.76 1.08
CA VAL A 46 -1.32 -5.02 2.19
C VAL A 46 -1.08 -6.52 2.24
N ILE A 47 0.19 -6.92 2.16
CA ILE A 47 0.58 -8.32 2.27
C ILE A 47 0.79 -8.61 3.75
N GLU A 48 -0.03 -9.48 4.31
CA GLU A 48 0.13 -9.97 5.67
C GLU A 48 0.54 -11.44 5.62
N ARG A 49 1.62 -11.77 6.32
CA ARG A 49 2.04 -13.15 6.47
C ARG A 49 1.18 -13.79 7.54
N ILE A 50 0.41 -14.79 7.15
CA ILE A 50 -0.35 -15.62 8.07
C ILE A 50 0.48 -16.88 8.32
N THR A 51 0.92 -17.04 9.57
CA THR A 51 1.59 -18.25 10.04
C THR A 51 0.65 -19.02 10.94
N CYS A 52 0.34 -20.25 10.58
CA CYS A 52 -0.33 -21.23 11.43
C CYS A 52 0.61 -22.41 11.65
N ASP A 53 0.35 -23.25 12.66
CA ASP A 53 1.21 -24.38 13.05
C ASP A 53 1.55 -25.35 11.91
N LEU A 54 0.69 -25.41 10.88
CA LEU A 54 0.81 -26.32 9.74
C LEU A 54 1.13 -25.61 8.41
N PHE A 55 1.00 -24.28 8.31
CA PHE A 55 1.16 -23.58 7.01
C PHE A 55 1.56 -22.11 7.18
N SER A 56 2.35 -21.62 6.24
CA SER A 56 2.67 -20.19 6.07
C SER A 56 2.07 -19.69 4.75
N ALA A 57 1.13 -18.76 4.83
CA ALA A 57 0.43 -18.14 3.70
C ALA A 57 0.69 -16.64 3.61
N ASN A 58 0.41 -16.06 2.44
CA ASN A 58 0.19 -14.63 2.31
C ASN A 58 -1.30 -14.35 2.17
N ASP A 59 -1.80 -13.44 3.00
CA ASP A 59 -3.09 -12.83 2.80
C ASP A 59 -2.93 -11.44 2.19
N TYR A 60 -3.80 -11.13 1.23
CA TYR A 60 -3.79 -9.89 0.48
C TYR A 60 -5.02 -9.07 0.86
N LYS A 61 -4.83 -8.06 1.70
CA LYS A 61 -5.91 -7.15 2.08
C LYS A 61 -5.99 -6.02 1.06
N TRP A 62 -6.94 -6.13 0.14
CA TRP A 62 -7.14 -5.16 -0.93
C TRP A 62 -7.78 -3.86 -0.45
N HIS A 63 -7.27 -2.76 -1.00
CA HIS A 63 -7.75 -1.42 -0.77
C HIS A 63 -7.81 -0.65 -2.09
N HIS A 64 -8.78 0.26 -2.20
CA HIS A 64 -8.68 1.36 -3.17
C HIS A 64 -7.41 2.15 -2.92
N GLU A 65 -6.79 2.65 -3.99
CA GLU A 65 -5.61 3.51 -3.92
C GLU A 65 -5.78 4.65 -2.89
N HIS A 66 -6.87 5.41 -2.99
CA HIS A 66 -7.14 6.51 -2.07
C HIS A 66 -7.38 6.04 -0.62
N CYS A 67 -8.04 4.89 -0.45
CA CYS A 67 -8.31 4.33 0.88
C CYS A 67 -7.04 3.82 1.57
N PHE A 68 -6.09 3.31 0.79
CA PHE A 68 -4.80 2.86 1.29
C PHE A 68 -4.03 4.04 1.88
N PHE A 69 -3.81 5.10 1.09
CA PHE A 69 -3.02 6.26 1.51
C PHE A 69 -3.62 7.04 2.68
N LYS A 70 -4.95 6.98 2.88
CA LYS A 70 -5.60 7.52 4.09
C LYS A 70 -5.20 6.80 5.37
N LYS A 71 -4.99 5.48 5.33
CA LYS A 71 -4.70 4.66 6.52
C LYS A 71 -3.20 4.45 6.77
N VAL A 72 -2.36 4.71 5.77
CA VAL A 72 -0.91 4.54 5.89
C VAL A 72 -0.35 5.48 6.95
N SER A 73 0.25 4.89 7.99
CA SER A 73 0.93 5.59 9.08
C SER A 73 2.45 5.42 9.06
N VAL A 74 2.96 4.64 8.10
CA VAL A 74 4.37 4.27 7.96
C VAL A 74 4.99 4.97 6.75
N VAL A 75 6.30 5.21 6.80
CA VAL A 75 7.04 5.69 5.63
C VAL A 75 7.10 4.54 4.62
N ILE A 76 6.56 4.77 3.44
CA ILE A 76 6.59 3.82 2.32
C ILE A 76 7.64 4.33 1.33
N THR A 77 8.36 3.41 0.70
CA THR A 77 9.17 3.71 -0.49
C THR A 77 8.65 2.88 -1.65
N PRO A 78 8.89 3.28 -2.92
CA PRO A 78 8.46 2.53 -4.08
C PRO A 78 8.91 1.06 -4.07
N GLU A 79 10.10 0.78 -3.53
CA GLU A 79 10.65 -0.57 -3.39
C GLU A 79 9.82 -1.49 -2.49
N HIS A 80 9.04 -0.95 -1.55
CA HIS A 80 8.17 -1.75 -0.71
C HIS A 80 6.90 -2.23 -1.44
N ILE A 81 6.63 -1.72 -2.65
CA ILE A 81 5.44 -2.04 -3.44
C ILE A 81 5.82 -3.00 -4.57
N ARG A 82 5.36 -4.24 -4.48
CA ARG A 82 5.47 -5.24 -5.54
C ARG A 82 4.59 -4.85 -6.73
N ASP A 83 5.05 -5.18 -7.94
CA ASP A 83 4.34 -5.02 -9.22
C ASP A 83 4.03 -3.55 -9.61
N LEU A 84 4.66 -2.58 -8.94
CA LEU A 84 4.52 -1.15 -9.29
C LEU A 84 5.00 -0.86 -10.72
N SER A 85 6.06 -1.51 -11.17
CA SER A 85 6.62 -1.37 -12.52
C SER A 85 5.75 -1.98 -13.63
N THR A 86 4.73 -2.77 -13.29
CA THR A 86 3.78 -3.36 -14.25
C THR A 86 2.61 -2.42 -14.56
N LEU A 87 2.40 -1.39 -13.74
CA LEU A 87 1.37 -0.36 -13.97
C LEU A 87 1.78 0.59 -15.10
N LYS A 88 0.82 1.33 -15.66
CA LYS A 88 1.11 2.41 -16.61
C LYS A 88 2.00 3.48 -15.98
N GLU A 89 2.88 4.09 -16.77
CA GLU A 89 3.81 5.13 -16.29
C GLU A 89 3.09 6.29 -15.60
N GLU A 90 1.94 6.71 -16.13
CA GLU A 90 1.07 7.74 -15.51
C GLU A 90 0.65 7.37 -14.07
N ASP A 91 0.23 6.12 -13.85
CA ASP A 91 -0.13 5.62 -12.52
C ASP A 91 1.09 5.48 -11.61
N GLN A 92 2.25 5.11 -12.17
CA GLN A 92 3.49 5.00 -11.41
C GLN A 92 3.95 6.36 -10.87
N GLU A 93 3.92 7.39 -11.70
CA GLU A 93 4.28 8.76 -11.29
C GLU A 93 3.32 9.28 -10.22
N ARG A 94 2.01 9.09 -10.42
CA ARG A 94 0.99 9.46 -9.45
C ARG A 94 1.21 8.83 -8.08
N ILE A 95 1.50 7.52 -8.04
CA ILE A 95 1.80 6.80 -6.79
C ILE A 95 3.09 7.34 -6.14
N LYS A 96 4.15 7.59 -6.91
CA LYS A 96 5.42 8.15 -6.40
C LYS A 96 5.20 9.53 -5.75
N SER A 97 4.48 10.44 -6.41
CA SER A 97 4.19 11.78 -5.88
C SER A 97 3.36 11.72 -4.59
N ILE A 98 2.40 10.79 -4.49
CA ILE A 98 1.63 10.58 -3.27
C ILE A 98 2.53 10.09 -2.13
N ILE A 99 3.44 9.14 -2.40
CA ILE A 99 4.39 8.62 -1.41
C ILE A 99 5.30 9.73 -0.86
N GLU A 100 5.85 10.58 -1.73
CA GLU A 100 6.69 11.73 -1.33
C GLU A 100 5.92 12.73 -0.46
N THR A 101 4.67 13.01 -0.83
CA THR A 101 3.77 13.88 -0.07
C THR A 101 3.51 13.31 1.33
N ILE A 102 3.22 12.01 1.42
CA ILE A 102 3.00 11.32 2.70
C ILE A 102 4.28 11.30 3.55
N ALA A 103 5.44 11.03 2.95
CA ALA A 103 6.72 11.07 3.66
C ALA A 103 6.98 12.46 4.29
N THR A 104 6.65 13.53 3.56
CA THR A 104 6.72 14.91 4.06
C THR A 104 5.73 15.16 5.21
N ILE A 105 4.48 14.71 5.08
CA ILE A 105 3.44 14.84 6.13
C ILE A 105 3.84 14.08 7.40
N LEU A 106 4.34 12.85 7.27
CA LEU A 106 4.77 12.03 8.41
C LEU A 106 5.97 12.68 9.13
N SER A 107 6.90 13.27 8.38
CA SER A 107 8.04 14.02 8.94
C SER A 107 7.59 15.25 9.72
N ARG A 108 6.57 15.99 9.23
CA ARG A 108 5.95 17.11 9.96
C ARG A 108 5.22 16.66 11.22
N LYS A 109 4.48 15.54 11.16
CA LYS A 109 3.74 14.98 12.31
C LYS A 109 4.66 14.57 13.47
N ARG A 110 5.87 14.08 13.18
CA ARG A 110 6.88 13.80 14.22
C ARG A 110 7.33 15.07 14.95
N ARG A 111 7.45 16.22 14.26
CA ARG A 111 7.76 17.51 14.91
C ARG A 111 6.62 17.98 15.82
N ILE A 112 5.37 17.90 15.37
CA ILE A 112 4.19 18.34 16.14
C ILE A 112 3.96 17.51 17.41
N LYS A 113 4.31 16.21 17.42
CA LYS A 113 4.22 15.39 18.65
C LYS A 113 5.22 15.83 19.74
N ARG A 114 6.32 16.48 19.36
CA ARG A 114 7.37 16.94 20.28
C ARG A 114 7.07 18.32 20.84
N ASP A 115 6.44 19.16 20.02
CA ASP A 115 6.04 20.53 20.37
C ASP A 115 4.50 20.60 20.34
N GLY A 116 3.85 20.23 21.45
CA GLY A 116 2.38 20.16 21.54
C GLY A 116 1.68 21.48 21.20
N LYS A 117 1.21 21.63 19.96
CA LYS A 117 0.30 22.71 19.51
C LYS A 117 -0.51 22.23 18.29
N PRO A 118 -1.84 22.35 18.27
CA PRO A 118 -2.67 21.74 17.23
C PRO A 118 -2.58 22.54 15.92
N VAL A 119 -2.26 21.87 14.81
CA VAL A 119 -2.32 22.49 13.48
C VAL A 119 -3.72 22.28 12.89
N LYS A 120 -4.36 23.41 12.58
CA LYS A 120 -5.70 23.56 12.02
C LYS A 120 -5.85 22.77 10.70
N LYS A 121 -7.02 22.16 10.51
CA LYS A 121 -7.43 21.42 9.32
C LYS A 121 -7.21 22.28 8.06
N VAL A 122 -6.40 21.79 7.12
CA VAL A 122 -6.37 22.32 5.76
C VAL A 122 -7.51 21.66 4.99
N LYS A 123 -8.47 22.48 4.56
CA LYS A 123 -9.56 22.14 3.65
C LYS A 123 -8.93 22.03 2.26
N VAL A 124 -8.92 20.83 1.68
CA VAL A 124 -8.67 20.69 0.24
C VAL A 124 -10.04 20.70 -0.41
N GLU A 125 -10.42 21.88 -0.91
CA GLU A 125 -11.48 22.04 -1.89
C GLU A 125 -10.90 21.61 -3.24
N THR A 126 -11.56 20.70 -3.92
CA THR A 126 -11.42 20.61 -5.38
C THR A 126 -12.82 20.74 -5.96
N ASN A 127 -12.99 21.79 -6.74
CA ASN A 127 -14.24 22.31 -7.28
C ASN A 127 -14.99 21.31 -8.17
N LYS A 128 -16.32 21.47 -8.14
CA LYS A 128 -17.27 21.08 -9.18
C LYS A 128 -16.87 21.67 -10.53
N GLU A 129 -17.14 20.92 -11.58
CA GLU A 129 -18.14 21.33 -12.58
C GLU A 129 -19.23 20.26 -12.62
#